data_AF-A0A151BDG9-F1
#
_entry.id   AF-A0A151BDG9-F1
#
_cell.length_a   1.000
_cell.length_b   1.000
_cell.length_c   1.000
_cell.angle_alpha   90.00
_cell.angle_beta   90.00
_cell.angle_gamma   90.00
#
_symmetry.space_group_name_H-M   'P 1'
#
loop_
_entity.id
_entity.type
_entity.pdbx_description
1 polymer ?
#
loop_
_entity_poly.entity_id
_entity_poly.type
_entity_poly.pdbx_seq_one_letter_code
_entity_poly.pdbx_strand_id
1 'polypeptide(L)'
;MPLLDADDLADFIASRYRYASKIVEVGVGFQFDTALALKRKRPELRLVVVDKNPESVEEARRLGLEAYVDDVWNPDMNIYRGSSLIYSVRPPPELLEPIHRIAKAVGCSLLIRPLSGEYLSLPDETKWLRITHGRARLLLYPQR
;
A
#
# COMPACT_ATOMS: atom_id res chain seq x y z
N MET A 1 -2.41 -9.47 15.57
CA MET A 1 -2.19 -8.25 16.38
C MET A 1 -2.67 -7.06 15.57
N PRO A 2 -3.60 -6.25 16.10
CA PRO A 2 -4.16 -5.12 15.36
C PRO A 2 -3.09 -4.09 15.03
N LEU A 3 -3.23 -3.44 13.87
CA LEU A 3 -2.34 -2.36 13.46
C LEU A 3 -2.81 -1.08 14.16
N LEU A 4 -2.15 -0.73 15.27
CA LEU A 4 -2.59 0.38 16.15
C LEU A 4 -2.70 1.74 15.44
N ASP A 5 -1.96 1.93 14.35
CA ASP A 5 -1.90 3.12 13.51
C ASP A 5 -2.61 2.94 12.16
N ALA A 6 -3.50 1.94 12.02
CA ALA A 6 -4.23 1.68 10.77
C ALA A 6 -5.09 2.86 10.33
N ASP A 7 -5.85 3.46 11.26
CA ASP A 7 -6.67 4.63 11.00
C ASP A 7 -5.80 5.85 10.66
N ASP A 8 -4.67 6.05 11.34
CA ASP A 8 -3.74 7.15 11.07
C ASP A 8 -3.15 7.05 9.64
N LEU A 9 -2.79 5.83 9.20
CA LEU A 9 -2.35 5.58 7.84
C LEU A 9 -3.48 5.83 6.83
N ALA A 10 -4.69 5.32 7.10
CA ALA A 10 -5.85 5.53 6.24
C ALA A 10 -6.21 7.02 6.13
N ASP A 11 -6.13 7.79 7.22
CA ASP A 11 -6.35 9.25 7.25
C ASP A 11 -5.29 10.01 6.46
N PHE A 12 -4.03 9.62 6.59
CA PHE A 12 -2.96 10.18 5.77
C PHE A 12 -3.24 9.96 4.27
N ILE A 13 -3.56 8.71 3.87
CA ILE A 13 -3.85 8.39 2.47
C ILE A 13 -5.08 9.16 1.98
N ALA A 14 -6.18 9.13 2.74
CA ALA A 14 -7.43 9.77 2.36
C ALA A 14 -7.28 11.28 2.16
N SER A 15 -6.49 11.95 3.02
CA SER A 15 -6.25 13.39 2.93
C SER A 15 -5.25 13.76 1.82
N ARG A 16 -4.11 13.06 1.73
CA ARG A 16 -3.03 13.39 0.78
C ARG A 16 -3.38 13.01 -0.66
N TYR A 17 -4.17 11.96 -0.84
CA TYR A 17 -4.63 11.43 -2.12
C TYR A 17 -6.15 11.61 -2.30
N ARG A 18 -6.68 12.75 -1.85
CA ARG A 18 -8.12 13.08 -1.94
C ARG A 18 -8.71 13.05 -3.36
N TYR A 19 -7.87 13.24 -4.38
CA TYR A 19 -8.28 13.22 -5.79
C TYR A 19 -7.89 11.92 -6.52
N ALA A 20 -7.29 10.96 -5.84
CA ALA A 20 -6.97 9.67 -6.45
C ALA A 20 -8.27 8.92 -6.74
N SER A 21 -8.36 8.38 -7.97
CA SER A 21 -9.44 7.49 -8.39
C SER A 21 -9.12 6.03 -8.08
N LYS A 22 -7.83 5.66 -8.00
CA LYS A 22 -7.37 4.30 -7.73
C LYS A 22 -6.14 4.29 -6.83
N ILE A 23 -6.15 3.41 -5.83
CA ILE A 23 -5.03 3.12 -4.93
C ILE A 23 -4.90 1.60 -4.81
N VAL A 24 -3.66 1.11 -4.71
CA VAL A 24 -3.37 -0.32 -4.55
C VAL A 24 -2.61 -0.57 -3.26
N GLU A 25 -3.10 -1.50 -2.44
CA GLU A 25 -2.33 -2.12 -1.36
C GLU A 25 -1.63 -3.37 -1.86
N VAL A 26 -0.34 -3.49 -1.57
CA VAL A 26 0.47 -4.65 -1.92
C VAL A 26 0.91 -5.38 -0.66
N GLY A 27 0.69 -6.70 -0.64
CA GLY A 27 0.99 -7.55 0.50
C GLY A 27 0.00 -7.34 1.65
N VAL A 28 -1.30 -7.31 1.36
CA VAL A 28 -2.34 -7.09 2.38
C VAL A 28 -2.34 -8.17 3.47
N GLY A 29 -1.90 -9.39 3.13
CA GLY A 29 -1.92 -10.54 4.04
C GLY A 29 -3.28 -10.71 4.72
N PHE A 30 -3.27 -11.03 6.01
CA PHE A 30 -4.49 -11.06 6.85
C PHE A 30 -4.66 -9.79 7.69
N GLN A 31 -4.08 -8.67 7.24
CA GLN A 31 -4.16 -7.39 7.95
C GLN A 31 -4.94 -6.37 7.11
N PHE A 32 -6.27 -6.39 7.24
CA PHE A 32 -7.19 -5.59 6.45
C PHE A 32 -7.58 -4.25 7.10
N ASP A 33 -7.10 -3.96 8.31
CA ASP A 33 -7.54 -2.81 9.11
C ASP A 33 -7.42 -1.49 8.33
N THR A 34 -6.27 -1.26 7.67
CA THR A 34 -6.03 -0.04 6.88
C THR A 34 -6.91 0.01 5.64
N ALA A 35 -7.01 -1.09 4.87
CA ALA A 35 -7.84 -1.14 3.67
C ALA A 35 -9.31 -0.84 3.97
N LEU A 36 -9.85 -1.46 5.03
CA LEU A 36 -11.23 -1.28 5.47
C LEU A 36 -11.46 0.15 5.98
N ALA A 37 -10.53 0.71 6.77
CA ALA A 37 -10.60 2.08 7.23
C ALA A 37 -10.58 3.07 6.05
N LEU A 38 -9.71 2.87 5.06
CA LEU A 38 -9.61 3.71 3.87
C LEU A 38 -10.87 3.61 3.02
N LYS A 39 -11.41 2.40 2.79
CA LYS A 39 -12.67 2.20 2.07
C LYS A 39 -13.85 2.90 2.75
N ARG A 40 -13.92 2.86 4.09
CA ARG A 40 -14.95 3.59 4.86
C ARG A 40 -14.83 5.11 4.73
N LYS A 41 -13.60 5.64 4.72
CA LYS A 41 -13.32 7.08 4.60
C LYS A 41 -13.48 7.60 3.17
N ARG A 42 -13.27 6.75 2.16
CA ARG A 42 -13.32 7.07 0.73
C ARG A 42 -14.11 6.00 -0.06
N PRO A 43 -15.44 5.92 0.08
CA PRO A 43 -16.25 4.88 -0.57
C PRO A 43 -16.19 4.90 -2.10
N GLU A 44 -15.90 6.06 -2.69
CA GLU A 44 -15.79 6.28 -4.14
C GLU A 44 -14.39 5.93 -4.69
N LEU A 45 -13.40 5.77 -3.83
CA LEU A 45 -12.05 5.38 -4.22
C LEU A 45 -12.07 3.91 -4.65
N ARG A 46 -11.53 3.62 -5.84
CA ARG A 46 -11.24 2.25 -6.24
C ARG A 46 -9.99 1.76 -5.51
N LEU A 47 -10.21 1.19 -4.32
CA LEU A 47 -9.16 0.55 -3.53
C LEU A 47 -9.04 -0.92 -3.91
N VAL A 48 -7.87 -1.28 -4.43
CA VAL A 48 -7.50 -2.65 -4.76
C VAL A 48 -6.51 -3.17 -3.74
N VAL A 49 -6.67 -4.40 -3.26
CA VAL A 49 -5.70 -5.07 -2.40
C VAL A 49 -5.12 -6.30 -3.09
N VAL A 50 -3.83 -6.55 -2.89
CA VAL A 50 -3.09 -7.60 -3.60
C VAL A 50 -2.26 -8.40 -2.62
N ASP A 51 -2.26 -9.72 -2.80
CA ASP A 51 -1.34 -10.63 -2.09
C ASP A 51 -1.02 -11.85 -2.98
N LYS A 52 0.11 -12.51 -2.73
CA LYS A 52 0.44 -13.77 -3.41
C LYS A 52 -0.29 -14.97 -2.83
N ASN A 53 -0.74 -14.88 -1.57
CA ASN A 53 -1.48 -15.94 -0.90
C ASN A 53 -2.96 -15.91 -1.32
N PRO A 54 -3.49 -16.95 -1.99
CA PRO A 54 -4.89 -16.99 -2.37
C PRO A 54 -5.86 -16.90 -1.19
N GLU A 55 -5.51 -17.44 -0.02
CA GLU A 55 -6.38 -17.46 1.16
C GLU A 55 -6.64 -16.05 1.72
N SER A 56 -5.60 -15.21 1.78
CA SER A 56 -5.76 -13.82 2.22
C SER A 56 -6.60 -13.02 1.24
N VAL A 57 -6.46 -13.28 -0.06
CA VAL A 57 -7.24 -12.63 -1.12
C VAL A 57 -8.70 -13.05 -1.04
N GLU A 58 -8.99 -14.33 -0.79
CA GLU A 58 -10.35 -14.81 -0.57
C GLU A 58 -10.99 -14.15 0.65
N GLU A 59 -10.28 -14.07 1.77
CA GLU A 59 -10.77 -13.41 2.98
C GLU A 59 -11.01 -11.91 2.74
N ALA A 60 -10.11 -11.22 2.05
CA ALA A 60 -10.30 -9.82 1.65
C ALA A 60 -11.59 -9.62 0.85
N ARG A 61 -11.90 -10.53 -0.10
CA ARG A 61 -13.15 -10.49 -0.87
C ARG A 61 -14.37 -10.73 0.01
N ARG A 62 -14.30 -11.63 1.00
CA ARG A 62 -15.40 -11.86 1.97
C ARG A 62 -15.67 -10.61 2.83
N LEU A 63 -14.63 -9.83 3.12
CA LEU A 63 -14.73 -8.53 3.78
C LEU A 63 -15.16 -7.40 2.83
N GLY A 64 -15.42 -7.72 1.56
CA GLY A 64 -15.92 -6.79 0.54
C GLY A 64 -14.85 -5.95 -0.14
N LEU A 65 -13.56 -6.25 0.00
CA LEU A 65 -12.48 -5.55 -0.71
C LEU A 65 -12.36 -6.05 -2.16
N GLU A 66 -11.98 -5.17 -3.08
CA GLU A 66 -11.57 -5.58 -4.43
C GLU A 66 -10.16 -6.19 -4.32
N ALA A 67 -10.03 -7.52 -4.44
CA ALA A 67 -8.77 -8.22 -4.18
C ALA A 67 -8.34 -9.16 -5.31
N TYR A 68 -7.03 -9.21 -5.57
CA TYR A 68 -6.41 -10.06 -6.61
C TYR A 68 -5.22 -10.84 -6.06
N VAL A 69 -5.04 -12.06 -6.58
CA VAL A 69 -3.83 -12.86 -6.35
C VAL A 69 -2.80 -12.42 -7.38
N ASP A 70 -1.66 -11.89 -6.93
CA ASP A 70 -0.57 -11.48 -7.80
C ASP A 70 0.77 -11.58 -7.08
N ASP A 71 1.83 -11.86 -7.86
CA ASP A 71 3.20 -11.91 -7.35
C ASP A 71 3.98 -10.69 -7.85
N VAL A 72 4.45 -9.85 -6.92
CA VAL A 72 5.22 -8.64 -7.24
C VAL A 72 6.52 -8.92 -7.98
N TRP A 73 7.04 -10.15 -7.94
CA TRP A 73 8.21 -10.56 -8.72
C TRP A 73 7.89 -10.80 -10.20
N ASN A 74 6.64 -11.12 -10.52
CA ASN A 74 6.13 -11.27 -11.88
C ASN A 74 4.70 -10.68 -11.98
N PRO A 75 4.56 -9.36 -11.88
CA PRO A 75 3.26 -8.72 -11.64
C PRO A 75 2.41 -8.62 -12.91
N ASP A 76 1.11 -8.84 -12.78
CA ASP A 76 0.14 -8.39 -13.78
C ASP A 76 -0.04 -6.86 -13.67
N MET A 77 0.67 -6.13 -14.53
CA MET A 77 0.64 -4.66 -14.58
C MET A 77 -0.76 -4.07 -14.82
N ASN A 78 -1.73 -4.84 -15.31
CA ASN A 78 -3.11 -4.37 -15.45
C ASN A 78 -3.76 -4.07 -14.09
N ILE A 79 -3.38 -4.82 -13.04
CA ILE A 79 -3.86 -4.61 -11.67
C ILE A 79 -3.43 -3.25 -11.16
N TYR A 80 -2.22 -2.80 -11.51
CA TYR A 80 -1.62 -1.57 -10.99
C TYR A 80 -1.89 -0.33 -11.85
N ARG A 81 -2.07 -0.50 -13.17
CA ARG A 81 -2.21 0.63 -14.11
C ARG A 81 -3.27 1.64 -13.65
N GLY A 82 -2.91 2.93 -13.71
CA GLY A 82 -3.78 4.05 -13.35
C GLY A 82 -3.91 4.34 -11.86
N SER A 83 -3.17 3.63 -10.98
CA SER A 83 -3.13 3.97 -9.56
C SER A 83 -2.36 5.27 -9.32
N SER A 84 -2.86 6.14 -8.45
CA SER A 84 -2.11 7.33 -8.01
C SER A 84 -1.13 7.02 -6.86
N LEU A 85 -1.40 5.94 -6.13
CA LEU A 85 -0.59 5.44 -5.03
C LEU A 85 -0.57 3.91 -5.02
N ILE A 86 0.61 3.36 -4.80
CA ILE A 86 0.80 2.01 -4.28
C ILE A 86 1.27 2.14 -2.84
N TYR A 87 0.68 1.38 -1.91
CA TYR A 87 1.18 1.32 -0.54
C TYR A 87 1.37 -0.12 -0.05
N SER A 88 2.23 -0.29 0.95
CA SER A 88 2.43 -1.58 1.59
C SER A 88 2.67 -1.41 3.09
N VAL A 89 2.06 -2.31 3.88
CA VAL A 89 2.14 -2.31 5.34
C VAL A 89 3.10 -3.42 5.78
N ARG A 90 4.22 -3.00 6.36
CA ARG A 90 5.31 -3.88 6.84
C ARG A 90 5.77 -4.89 5.77
N PRO A 91 6.09 -4.46 4.53
CA PRO A 91 6.64 -5.37 3.56
C PRO A 91 7.98 -5.92 4.07
N PRO A 92 8.26 -7.22 3.85
CA PRO A 92 9.60 -7.75 3.97
C PRO A 92 10.60 -6.96 3.11
N PRO A 93 11.86 -6.75 3.55
CA PRO A 93 12.85 -5.96 2.83
C PRO A 93 13.05 -6.39 1.36
N GLU A 94 12.99 -7.69 1.07
CA GLU A 94 13.14 -8.24 -0.27
C GLU A 94 12.02 -7.82 -1.23
N LEU A 95 10.85 -7.41 -0.72
CA LEU A 95 9.73 -6.95 -1.54
C LEU A 95 9.81 -5.44 -1.86
N LEU A 96 10.67 -4.67 -1.19
CA LEU A 96 10.75 -3.22 -1.42
C LEU A 96 11.14 -2.89 -2.86
N GLU A 97 12.14 -3.58 -3.39
CA GLU A 97 12.63 -3.36 -4.75
C GLU A 97 11.60 -3.73 -5.84
N PRO A 98 10.97 -4.93 -5.85
CA PRO A 98 9.94 -5.24 -6.84
C PRO A 98 8.73 -4.29 -6.74
N ILE A 99 8.27 -3.93 -5.54
CA ILE A 99 7.16 -2.97 -5.37
C ILE A 99 7.56 -1.59 -5.91
N HIS A 100 8.79 -1.14 -5.65
CA HIS A 100 9.31 0.10 -6.18
C HIS A 100 9.38 0.11 -7.72
N ARG A 101 9.78 -1.00 -8.34
CA ARG A 101 9.75 -1.13 -9.82
C ARG A 101 8.34 -1.01 -10.38
N ILE A 102 7.35 -1.63 -9.74
CA ILE A 102 5.95 -1.51 -10.15
C ILE A 102 5.49 -0.05 -10.06
N ALA A 103 5.74 0.61 -8.92
CA ALA A 103 5.36 2.02 -8.75
C ALA A 103 6.01 2.95 -9.79
N LYS A 104 7.30 2.72 -10.12
CA LYS A 104 7.98 3.47 -11.18
C LYS A 104 7.41 3.17 -12.57
N ALA A 105 7.09 1.91 -12.87
CA ALA A 105 6.54 1.50 -14.16
C ALA A 105 5.12 2.04 -14.37
N VAL A 106 4.30 2.11 -13.32
CA VAL A 106 2.98 2.75 -13.35
C VAL A 106 3.11 4.28 -13.40
N GLY A 107 4.20 4.81 -12.87
CA GLY A 107 4.35 6.25 -12.64
C GLY A 107 3.38 6.68 -11.54
N CYS A 108 3.53 6.14 -10.34
CA CYS A 108 2.74 6.56 -9.18
C CYS A 108 3.63 6.75 -7.96
N SER A 109 3.08 7.31 -6.88
CA SER A 109 3.80 7.36 -5.60
C SER A 109 3.85 5.97 -4.97
N LEU A 110 4.86 5.73 -4.12
CA LEU A 110 4.96 4.54 -3.28
C LEU A 110 5.02 4.94 -1.80
N LEU A 111 4.14 4.36 -0.98
CA LEU A 111 4.10 4.59 0.47
C LEU A 111 4.36 3.29 1.23
N ILE A 112 5.41 3.27 2.04
CA ILE A 112 5.75 2.12 2.89
C ILE A 112 5.51 2.49 4.35
N ARG A 113 4.75 1.66 5.06
CA ARG A 113 4.64 1.70 6.52
C ARG A 113 5.54 0.59 7.09
N PRO A 114 6.79 0.87 7.52
CA PRO A 114 7.72 -0.16 8.01
C PRO A 114 7.27 -0.82 9.33
N LEU A 115 7.95 -1.91 9.73
CA LEU A 115 7.87 -2.36 11.12
C LEU A 115 8.59 -1.35 12.02
N SER A 116 8.02 -1.07 13.19
CA SER A 116 8.57 -0.07 14.12
C SER A 116 10.01 -0.44 14.53
N GLY A 117 10.95 0.48 14.32
CA GLY A 117 12.36 0.30 14.71
C GLY A 117 13.24 -0.40 13.67
N GLU A 118 12.68 -0.76 12.51
CA GLU A 118 13.43 -1.39 11.43
C GLU A 118 14.17 -0.35 10.59
N TYR A 119 15.45 -0.63 10.29
CA TYR A 119 16.18 0.07 9.24
C TYR A 119 15.92 -0.67 7.93
N LEU A 120 15.27 0.00 6.98
CA LEU A 120 15.07 -0.51 5.63
C LEU A 120 16.14 0.06 4.71
N SER A 121 16.82 -0.80 3.96
CA SER A 121 17.60 -0.34 2.80
C SER A 121 16.60 -0.01 1.69
N LEU A 122 16.54 1.27 1.32
CA LEU A 122 15.53 1.75 0.38
C LEU A 122 16.15 1.89 -1.03
N PRO A 123 15.44 1.53 -2.09
CA PRO A 123 15.87 1.88 -3.44
C PRO A 123 15.91 3.40 -3.63
N ASP A 124 16.90 4.00 -4.30
CA ASP A 124 16.96 5.47 -4.48
C ASP A 124 16.88 6.27 -3.14
N GLU A 125 17.53 5.82 -2.05
CA GLU A 125 17.36 6.31 -0.66
C GLU A 125 17.17 7.84 -0.52
N THR A 126 17.94 8.64 -1.26
CA THR A 126 17.89 10.12 -1.21
C THR A 126 16.55 10.75 -1.61
N LYS A 127 15.65 10.00 -2.26
CA LYS A 127 14.36 10.51 -2.76
C LYS A 127 13.19 10.25 -1.80
N TRP A 128 13.40 9.45 -0.76
CA TRP A 128 12.34 9.07 0.17
C TRP A 128 12.08 10.17 1.20
N LEU A 129 10.81 10.49 1.39
CA LEU A 129 10.34 11.41 2.42
C LEU A 129 9.89 10.62 3.64
N ARG A 130 10.40 10.98 4.81
CA ARG A 130 9.94 10.43 6.09
C ARG A 130 8.77 11.27 6.58
N ILE A 131 7.62 10.63 6.77
CA ILE A 131 6.37 11.30 7.15
C ILE A 131 5.89 10.71 8.46
N THR A 132 5.47 11.57 9.38
CA THR A 132 4.76 11.19 10.59
C THR A 132 3.34 11.75 10.53
N HIS A 133 2.33 10.90 10.70
CA HIS A 133 0.93 11.30 10.76
C HIS A 133 0.26 10.56 11.91
N GLY A 134 -0.17 11.28 12.95
CA GLY A 134 -0.60 10.63 14.19
C GLY A 134 0.52 9.74 14.76
N ARG A 135 0.23 8.44 14.95
CA ARG A 135 1.22 7.43 15.36
C ARG A 135 1.89 6.72 14.18
N ALA A 136 1.37 6.91 12.96
CA ALA A 136 1.91 6.27 11.77
C ALA A 136 3.25 6.92 11.38
N ARG A 137 4.25 6.06 11.17
CA ARG A 137 5.56 6.43 10.62
C ARG A 137 5.66 5.85 9.23
N LEU A 138 5.82 6.71 8.24
CA LEU A 138 5.65 6.38 6.84
C LEU A 138 6.88 6.82 6.04
N LEU A 139 7.18 6.06 4.99
CA LEU A 139 8.20 6.37 3.99
C LEU A 139 7.48 6.58 2.66
N LEU A 140 7.56 7.78 2.12
CA LEU A 140 6.93 8.14 0.85
C LEU A 140 8.00 8.35 -0.22
N TYR A 141 7.94 7.56 -1.28
CA TYR A 141 8.60 7.86 -2.54
C TYR A 141 7.62 8.62 -3.45
N PRO A 142 7.81 9.93 -3.67
CA PRO A 142 6.89 10.71 -4.47
C PRO A 142 7.06 10.37 -5.96
N GLN A 143 5.95 10.40 -6.68
CA GLN A 143 6.01 10.49 -8.14
C GLN A 143 6.62 11.85 -8.53
N ARG A 144 7.53 11.85 -9.51
CA ARG A 144 8.07 13.08 -10.12
C ARG A 144 7.05 13.76 -11.01
#